data_AF-A0A3S4FJU3-F1
#
_entry.id   AF-A0A3S4FJU3-F1
#
_cell.length_a   1.000
_cell.length_b   1.000
_cell.length_c   1.000
_cell.angle_alpha   90.00
_cell.angle_beta   90.00
_cell.angle_gamma   90.00
#
_symmetry.space_group_name_H-M   'P 1'
#
loop_
_entity.id
_entity.type
_entity.pdbx_description
1 polymer ?
#
loop_
_entity_poly.entity_id
_entity_poly.type
_entity_poly.pdbx_seq_one_letter_code
_entity_poly.pdbx_strand_id
1 'polypeptide(L)'
;MIRLDARRINASTVGDYSWYSDLVYFDGPLICLFRGSGYKDALYVWLDNSERANRWCLIPVSRSTLDSYLNQRMSLREIIQSSEYTYICNHYAETGRKNYSILHVDSFPDEYMPDEDSYLYEEICTDDALLLKQERTSSYMLGLDNQLFINDLSVIPKVFEQLYSFHYGLAHLGRLSIRNTMLRLMGNWTGGISAVNIFSGLKSVIPVLHRPEISSLQYNSPGHIELNLLPDLAQSVQDASVRVENELIYDRLEKMYKNTYTYFREHGLSGFDEDGGIEIRNIDNDTTEICVSV
;
A
#
# COMPACT_ATOMS: atom_id res chain seq x y z
N MET A 1 6.62 14.05 27.72
CA MET A 1 6.34 12.59 27.69
C MET A 1 5.94 12.00 29.03
N ILE A 2 4.67 11.60 29.16
CA ILE A 2 4.12 10.90 30.33
C ILE A 2 4.58 9.44 30.42
N ARG A 3 4.51 8.84 31.61
CA ARG A 3 4.81 7.41 31.81
C ARG A 3 3.58 6.58 31.46
N LEU A 4 3.76 5.54 30.64
CA LEU A 4 2.70 4.64 30.23
C LEU A 4 2.82 3.30 30.96
N ASP A 5 1.68 2.72 31.33
CA ASP A 5 1.60 1.33 31.81
C ASP A 5 1.55 0.37 30.61
N ALA A 6 2.61 0.41 29.80
CA ALA A 6 2.72 -0.34 28.54
C ALA A 6 3.76 -1.45 28.65
N ARG A 7 3.45 -2.64 28.14
CA ARG A 7 4.37 -3.78 28.12
C ARG A 7 5.30 -3.67 26.91
N ARG A 8 6.62 -3.78 27.13
CA ARG A 8 7.61 -3.81 26.03
C ARG A 8 7.40 -5.03 25.14
N ILE A 9 7.56 -4.84 23.84
CA ILE A 9 7.44 -5.89 22.82
C ILE A 9 8.53 -5.78 21.77
N ASN A 10 8.77 -6.88 21.05
CA ASN A 10 9.65 -6.89 19.89
C ASN A 10 8.96 -6.26 18.68
N ALA A 11 9.73 -5.61 17.80
CA ALA A 11 9.20 -4.98 16.58
C ALA A 11 8.41 -5.94 15.69
N SER A 12 8.84 -7.22 15.61
CA SER A 12 8.13 -8.27 14.86
C SER A 12 6.71 -8.56 15.36
N THR A 13 6.34 -8.14 16.57
CA THR A 13 5.00 -8.33 17.15
C THR A 13 4.00 -7.31 16.62
N VAL A 14 4.49 -6.16 16.14
CA VAL A 14 3.65 -5.04 15.69
C VAL A 14 3.03 -5.34 14.32
N GLY A 15 3.76 -6.07 13.47
CA GLY A 15 3.39 -6.34 12.08
C GLY A 15 4.18 -5.49 11.10
N ASP A 16 4.19 -5.91 9.84
CA ASP A 16 4.90 -5.23 8.76
C ASP A 16 4.02 -4.14 8.16
N TYR A 17 4.40 -2.89 8.41
CA TYR A 17 3.72 -1.71 7.92
C TYR A 17 4.65 -0.85 7.07
N SER A 18 4.13 -0.35 5.95
CA SER A 18 4.83 0.60 5.08
C SER A 18 4.04 1.90 4.98
N TRP A 19 4.74 3.04 5.04
CA TRP A 19 4.09 4.34 4.92
C TRP A 19 3.35 4.46 3.57
N TYR A 20 2.15 5.02 3.61
CA TYR A 20 1.31 5.24 2.43
C TYR A 20 1.13 6.71 2.11
N SER A 21 0.62 7.48 3.06
CA SER A 21 0.40 8.91 2.93
C SER A 21 0.30 9.53 4.32
N ASP A 22 0.61 10.82 4.39
CA ASP A 22 0.25 11.62 5.54
C ASP A 22 -1.21 12.04 5.39
N LEU A 23 -2.03 11.81 6.41
CA LEU A 23 -3.44 12.22 6.41
C LEU A 23 -3.60 13.65 6.92
N VAL A 24 -2.84 14.01 7.96
CA VAL A 24 -2.82 15.35 8.56
C VAL A 24 -1.36 15.77 8.73
N TYR A 25 -1.04 17.00 8.33
CA TYR A 25 0.31 17.55 8.39
C TYR A 25 0.29 18.97 8.98
N PHE A 26 1.11 19.20 10.00
CA PHE A 26 1.34 20.52 10.60
C PHE A 26 2.75 20.58 11.18
N ASP A 27 3.66 21.28 10.48
CA ASP A 27 5.10 21.34 10.81
C ASP A 27 5.73 19.94 11.03
N GLY A 28 5.17 18.95 10.31
CA GLY A 28 5.43 17.53 10.49
C GLY A 28 4.14 16.70 10.36
N PRO A 29 4.25 15.39 10.07
CA PRO A 29 3.08 14.53 10.01
C PRO A 29 2.48 14.34 11.42
N LEU A 30 1.16 14.50 11.54
CA LEU A 30 0.44 14.25 12.79
C LEU A 30 -0.31 12.92 12.73
N ILE A 31 -0.90 12.60 11.59
CA ILE A 31 -1.58 11.33 11.35
C ILE A 31 -1.13 10.83 10.00
N CYS A 32 -0.63 9.60 9.95
CA CYS A 32 -0.24 8.92 8.72
C CYS A 32 -1.07 7.65 8.53
N LEU A 33 -1.31 7.28 7.29
CA LEU A 33 -1.77 5.95 6.92
C LEU A 33 -0.57 5.06 6.59
N PHE A 34 -0.55 3.87 7.16
CA PHE A 34 0.41 2.83 6.87
C PHE A 34 -0.31 1.59 6.34
N ARG A 35 0.20 1.02 5.24
CA ARG A 35 -0.30 -0.23 4.67
C ARG A 35 0.26 -1.43 5.40
N GLY A 36 -0.60 -2.37 5.77
CA GLY A 36 -0.17 -3.68 6.26
C GLY A 36 -0.12 -4.74 5.17
N SER A 37 0.60 -5.84 5.41
CA SER A 37 0.69 -7.00 4.51
C SER A 37 -0.58 -7.85 4.46
N GLY A 38 -1.56 -7.62 5.34
CA GLY A 38 -2.83 -8.36 5.45
C GLY A 38 -4.07 -7.48 5.28
N TYR A 39 -5.18 -7.86 5.91
CA TYR A 39 -6.48 -7.14 5.82
C TYR A 39 -6.61 -5.93 6.74
N LYS A 40 -5.49 -5.43 7.27
CA LYS A 40 -5.47 -4.28 8.16
C LYS A 40 -4.37 -3.34 7.70
N ASP A 41 -4.75 -2.08 7.57
CA ASP A 41 -3.82 -0.97 7.56
C ASP A 41 -3.69 -0.45 8.98
N ALA A 42 -2.93 0.61 9.18
CA ALA A 42 -2.84 1.23 10.49
C ALA A 42 -2.76 2.75 10.39
N LEU A 43 -3.39 3.41 11.35
CA LEU A 43 -3.18 4.83 11.61
C LEU A 43 -1.96 4.97 12.50
N TYR A 44 -1.04 5.86 12.11
CA TYR A 44 0.12 6.26 12.91
C TYR A 44 -0.09 7.69 13.38
N VAL A 45 -0.35 7.85 14.67
CA VAL A 45 -0.76 9.11 15.29
C VAL A 45 0.37 9.62 16.16
N TRP A 46 0.80 10.86 15.94
CA TRP A 46 1.74 11.53 16.81
C TRP A 46 1.09 11.85 18.15
N LEU A 47 1.75 11.55 19.26
CA LEU A 47 1.23 11.81 20.61
C LEU A 47 1.93 12.97 21.30
N ASP A 48 3.25 12.90 21.41
CA ASP A 48 4.07 13.83 22.21
C ASP A 48 5.55 13.63 21.88
N ASN A 49 6.40 14.55 22.33
CA ASN A 49 7.83 14.46 22.21
C ASN A 49 8.57 14.67 23.55
N SER A 50 9.87 14.51 23.48
CA SER A 50 10.85 14.99 24.44
C SER A 50 12.10 15.43 23.68
N GLU A 51 13.09 15.95 24.40
CA GLU A 51 14.41 16.27 23.82
C GLU A 51 15.06 15.10 23.08
N ARG A 52 14.69 13.85 23.41
CA ARG A 52 15.37 12.65 22.89
C ARG A 52 14.55 11.83 21.91
N ALA A 53 13.22 11.95 21.92
CA ALA A 53 12.37 11.07 21.14
C ALA A 53 11.00 11.67 20.79
N ASN A 54 10.43 11.18 19.69
CA ASN A 54 9.03 11.36 19.34
C ASN A 54 8.25 10.10 19.68
N ARG A 55 7.05 10.25 20.24
CA ARG A 55 6.15 9.16 20.57
C ARG A 55 4.98 9.11 19.59
N TRP A 56 4.73 7.90 19.12
CA TRP A 56 3.69 7.59 18.15
C TRP A 56 2.80 6.47 18.67
N CYS A 57 1.53 6.52 18.32
CA CYS A 57 0.53 5.48 18.52
C CYS A 57 0.19 4.86 17.17
N LEU A 58 0.34 3.54 17.07
CA LEU A 58 -0.12 2.76 15.91
C LEU A 58 -1.41 2.05 16.29
N ILE A 59 -2.42 2.23 15.46
CA ILE A 59 -3.75 1.65 15.64
C ILE A 59 -4.11 0.87 14.37
N PRO A 60 -4.12 -0.47 14.41
CA PRO A 60 -4.56 -1.28 13.28
C PRO A 60 -6.03 -1.01 12.96
N VAL A 61 -6.34 -0.69 11.71
CA VAL A 61 -7.69 -0.38 11.23
C VAL A 61 -8.10 -1.33 10.11
N SER A 62 -9.35 -1.79 10.16
CA SER A 62 -9.96 -2.55 9.06
C SER A 62 -10.37 -1.61 7.92
N ARG A 63 -10.78 -2.18 6.78
CA ARG A 63 -11.40 -1.44 5.67
C ARG A 63 -12.57 -0.57 6.13
N SER A 64 -13.49 -1.13 6.91
CA SER A 64 -14.70 -0.43 7.36
C SER A 64 -14.40 0.71 8.34
N THR A 65 -13.45 0.51 9.25
CA THR A 65 -13.01 1.54 10.20
C THR A 65 -12.30 2.68 9.48
N LEU A 66 -11.41 2.36 8.53
CA LEU A 66 -10.72 3.36 7.72
C LEU A 66 -11.70 4.15 6.85
N ASP A 67 -12.63 3.50 6.16
CA ASP A 67 -13.69 4.19 5.40
C ASP A 67 -14.51 5.11 6.31
N SER A 68 -14.90 4.63 7.49
CA SER A 68 -15.69 5.45 8.43
C SER A 68 -14.92 6.69 8.90
N TYR A 69 -13.62 6.56 9.15
CA TYR A 69 -12.76 7.69 9.53
C TYR A 69 -12.63 8.73 8.42
N LEU A 70 -12.27 8.28 7.21
CA LEU A 70 -12.11 9.16 6.03
C LEU A 70 -13.42 9.90 5.68
N ASN A 71 -14.56 9.33 6.05
CA ASN A 71 -15.89 9.88 5.80
C ASN A 71 -16.52 10.57 7.01
N GLN A 72 -15.76 10.83 8.07
CA GLN A 72 -16.25 11.53 9.26
C GLN A 72 -17.47 10.85 9.92
N ARG A 73 -17.58 9.52 9.77
CA ARG A 73 -18.59 8.69 10.46
C ARG A 73 -18.08 8.11 11.77
N MET A 74 -16.76 8.11 11.94
CA MET A 74 -16.09 7.67 13.16
C MET A 74 -14.94 8.64 13.45
N SER A 75 -14.81 9.10 14.70
CA SER A 75 -13.70 9.98 15.12
C SER A 75 -12.46 9.16 15.52
N LEU A 76 -11.29 9.79 15.53
CA LEU A 76 -10.05 9.14 15.98
C LEU A 76 -10.17 8.63 17.43
N ARG A 77 -10.86 9.37 18.31
CA ARG A 77 -11.19 8.92 19.67
C ARG A 77 -11.95 7.59 19.66
N GLU A 78 -13.03 7.51 18.89
CA GLU A 78 -13.84 6.29 18.79
C GLU A 78 -13.00 5.11 18.25
N ILE A 79 -12.11 5.37 17.30
CA ILE A 79 -11.20 4.33 16.74
C ILE A 79 -10.29 3.78 17.84
N ILE A 80 -9.67 4.65 18.65
CA ILE A 80 -8.83 4.23 19.78
C ILE A 80 -9.67 3.44 20.78
N GLN A 81 -10.82 3.96 21.19
CA GLN A 81 -11.70 3.32 22.17
C GLN A 81 -12.26 1.97 21.72
N SER A 82 -12.48 1.79 20.42
CA SER A 82 -12.94 0.51 19.85
C SER A 82 -11.83 -0.53 19.71
N SER A 83 -10.57 -0.15 19.90
CA SER A 83 -9.42 -1.05 19.82
C SER A 83 -9.18 -1.75 21.16
N GLU A 84 -8.80 -3.02 21.15
CA GLU A 84 -8.40 -3.73 22.39
C GLU A 84 -7.04 -3.24 22.92
N TYR A 85 -6.11 -3.02 21.98
CA TYR A 85 -4.76 -2.55 22.26
C TYR A 85 -4.30 -1.56 21.20
N THR A 86 -3.38 -0.69 21.59
CA THR A 86 -2.59 0.15 20.68
C THR A 86 -1.10 -0.17 20.83
N TYR A 87 -0.30 0.12 19.79
CA TYR A 87 1.15 -0.01 19.87
C TYR A 87 1.80 1.36 20.00
N ILE A 88 2.67 1.52 20.99
CA ILE A 88 3.40 2.75 21.22
C ILE A 88 4.81 2.60 20.67
N CYS A 89 5.19 3.47 19.74
CA CYS A 89 6.54 3.57 19.21
C CYS A 89 7.22 4.84 19.72
N ASN A 90 8.37 4.69 20.37
CA ASN A 90 9.25 5.82 20.67
C ASN A 90 10.40 5.80 19.67
N HIS A 91 10.52 6.86 18.87
CA HIS A 91 11.55 7.04 17.87
C HIS A 91 12.59 8.07 18.34
N TYR A 92 13.84 7.64 18.49
CA TYR A 92 14.93 8.46 19.01
C TYR A 92 15.72 9.08 17.86
N ALA A 93 15.59 10.40 17.68
CA ALA A 93 16.13 11.09 16.50
C ALA A 93 17.66 10.92 16.36
N GLU A 94 18.41 11.02 17.45
CA GLU A 94 19.89 10.94 17.44
C GLU A 94 20.43 9.58 16.99
N THR A 95 19.70 8.50 17.27
CA THR A 95 20.18 7.12 17.01
C THR A 95 19.40 6.40 15.92
N GLY A 96 18.28 6.98 15.46
CA GLY A 96 17.30 6.32 14.59
C GLY A 96 16.56 5.15 15.25
N ARG A 97 16.88 4.79 16.50
CA ARG A 97 16.33 3.62 17.18
C ARG A 97 14.83 3.76 17.41
N LYS A 98 14.10 2.65 17.27
CA LYS A 98 12.67 2.55 17.60
C LYS A 98 12.48 1.51 18.70
N ASN A 99 11.70 1.86 19.72
CA ASN A 99 11.28 0.93 20.77
C ASN A 99 9.76 0.85 20.82
N TYR A 100 9.25 -0.39 20.83
CA TYR A 100 7.83 -0.68 20.80
C TYR A 100 7.32 -1.16 22.14
N SER A 101 6.09 -0.78 22.46
CA SER A 101 5.31 -1.29 23.58
C SER A 101 3.87 -1.53 23.14
N ILE A 102 3.16 -2.42 23.82
CA ILE A 102 1.71 -2.61 23.67
C ILE A 102 1.02 -2.00 24.90
N LEU A 103 -0.08 -1.30 24.66
CA LEU A 103 -0.89 -0.61 25.67
C LEU A 103 -2.34 -1.05 25.52
N HIS A 104 -2.96 -1.51 26.61
CA HIS A 104 -4.40 -1.81 26.62
C HIS A 104 -5.17 -0.49 26.57
N VAL A 105 -6.29 -0.46 25.84
CA VAL A 105 -7.07 0.77 25.66
C VAL A 105 -7.57 1.36 26.99
N ASP A 106 -7.94 0.51 27.96
CA ASP A 106 -8.36 0.97 29.30
C ASP A 106 -7.25 1.69 30.08
N SER A 107 -5.99 1.48 29.71
CA SER A 107 -4.82 2.16 30.31
C SER A 107 -4.33 3.32 29.42
N PHE A 108 -5.07 3.68 28.37
CA PHE A 108 -4.72 4.78 27.49
C PHE A 108 -4.90 6.12 28.23
N PRO A 109 -3.85 6.96 28.35
CA PRO A 109 -3.94 8.18 29.13
C PRO A 109 -4.93 9.19 28.55
N ASP A 110 -5.71 9.82 29.43
CA ASP A 110 -6.68 10.85 29.06
C ASP A 110 -6.00 12.04 28.36
N GLU A 111 -4.77 12.40 28.73
CA GLU A 111 -4.04 13.52 28.13
C GLU A 111 -3.63 13.27 26.66
N TYR A 112 -3.64 12.00 26.23
CA TYR A 112 -3.37 11.63 24.84
C TYR A 112 -4.64 11.24 24.08
N MET A 113 -5.79 11.16 24.77
CA MET A 113 -7.05 10.81 24.13
C MET A 113 -7.50 12.00 23.26
N PRO A 114 -7.80 11.79 21.97
CA PRO A 114 -8.32 12.86 21.12
C PRO A 114 -9.69 13.36 21.61
N ASP A 115 -10.04 14.58 21.18
CA ASP A 115 -11.36 15.15 21.41
C ASP A 115 -12.47 14.30 20.76
N GLU A 116 -13.71 14.43 21.24
CA GLU A 116 -14.84 13.65 20.71
C GLU A 116 -15.10 13.91 19.23
N ASP A 117 -14.82 15.14 18.78
CA ASP A 117 -14.98 15.61 17.42
C ASP A 117 -13.69 15.51 16.58
N SER A 118 -12.76 14.63 16.97
CA SER A 118 -11.50 14.36 16.27
C SER A 118 -11.71 13.61 14.94
N TYR A 119 -12.57 14.12 14.06
CA TYR A 119 -12.81 13.60 12.73
C TYR A 119 -11.73 14.06 11.75
N LEU A 120 -11.62 13.36 10.62
CA LEU A 120 -10.76 13.79 9.53
C LEU A 120 -11.44 14.90 8.70
N TYR A 121 -11.34 16.13 9.20
CA TYR A 121 -11.86 17.33 8.54
C TYR A 121 -11.06 17.66 7.27
N GLU A 122 -11.74 18.13 6.22
CA GLU A 122 -11.09 18.40 4.94
C GLU A 122 -10.08 19.55 5.04
N GLU A 123 -10.33 20.49 5.94
CA GLU A 123 -9.53 21.69 6.20
C GLU A 123 -8.14 21.38 6.77
N ILE A 124 -7.97 20.22 7.40
CA ILE A 124 -6.69 19.76 7.98
C ILE A 124 -6.06 18.61 7.20
N CYS A 125 -6.76 18.11 6.17
CA CYS A 125 -6.28 17.03 5.33
C CYS A 125 -5.15 17.48 4.41
N THR A 126 -4.25 16.55 4.12
CA THR A 126 -3.36 16.69 2.97
C THR A 126 -4.11 16.42 1.67
N ASP A 127 -3.57 16.87 0.54
CA ASP A 127 -4.11 16.57 -0.80
C ASP A 127 -4.21 15.05 -1.04
N ASP A 128 -3.23 14.27 -0.60
CA ASP A 128 -3.23 12.81 -0.72
C ASP A 128 -4.40 12.18 0.06
N ALA A 129 -4.74 12.72 1.23
CA ALA A 129 -5.87 12.27 2.04
C ALA A 129 -7.21 12.60 1.38
N LEU A 130 -7.33 13.79 0.77
CA LEU A 130 -8.51 14.19 0.02
C LEU A 130 -8.72 13.31 -1.21
N LEU A 131 -7.66 13.00 -1.96
CA LEU A 131 -7.71 12.07 -3.09
C LEU A 131 -8.12 10.66 -2.64
N LEU A 132 -7.54 10.16 -1.54
CA LEU A 132 -7.89 8.87 -0.95
C LEU A 132 -9.38 8.80 -0.57
N LYS A 133 -9.96 9.89 -0.05
CA LYS A 133 -11.38 10.00 0.28
C LYS A 133 -12.30 10.01 -0.95
N GLN A 134 -11.83 10.56 -2.06
CA GLN A 134 -12.59 10.66 -3.32
C GLN A 134 -12.64 9.33 -4.08
N GLU A 135 -11.62 8.48 -3.91
CA GLU A 135 -11.53 7.16 -4.55
C GLU A 135 -12.53 6.17 -3.93
N ARG A 136 -13.71 6.04 -4.55
CA ARG A 136 -14.78 5.16 -4.05
C ARG A 136 -14.70 3.78 -4.66
N THR A 137 -14.78 2.78 -3.78
CA THR A 137 -14.98 1.40 -4.19
C THR A 137 -16.47 1.11 -4.39
N SER A 138 -16.76 0.22 -5.32
CA SER A 138 -18.11 -0.20 -5.66
C SER A 138 -18.14 -1.67 -6.05
N SER A 139 -19.34 -2.24 -6.12
CA SER A 139 -19.52 -3.62 -6.57
C SER A 139 -19.22 -3.72 -8.07
N TYR A 140 -18.40 -4.70 -8.43
CA TYR A 140 -18.03 -5.06 -9.79
C TYR A 140 -18.25 -6.56 -9.99
N MET A 141 -18.95 -6.89 -11.08
CA MET A 141 -19.28 -8.27 -11.41
C MET A 141 -18.23 -8.83 -12.36
N LEU A 142 -17.35 -9.69 -11.83
CA LEU A 142 -16.44 -10.46 -12.67
C LEU A 142 -17.22 -11.67 -13.21
N GLY A 143 -17.62 -11.57 -14.48
CA GLY A 143 -18.33 -12.65 -15.18
C GLY A 143 -17.48 -13.91 -15.28
N LEU A 144 -18.08 -15.05 -15.00
CA LEU A 144 -17.47 -16.36 -15.17
C LEU A 144 -18.25 -17.11 -16.26
N ASP A 145 -17.75 -17.02 -17.49
CA ASP A 145 -18.30 -17.78 -18.61
C ASP A 145 -17.76 -19.22 -18.59
N ASN A 146 -18.58 -20.16 -19.07
CA ASN A 146 -18.30 -21.60 -19.19
C ASN A 146 -18.39 -22.41 -17.89
N GLN A 147 -18.11 -23.72 -18.02
CA GLN A 147 -17.96 -24.62 -16.88
C GLN A 147 -16.73 -24.23 -16.08
N LEU A 148 -16.94 -23.81 -14.84
CA LEU A 148 -15.87 -23.51 -13.90
C LEU A 148 -15.35 -24.79 -13.27
N PHE A 149 -14.04 -25.02 -13.33
CA PHE A 149 -13.38 -26.05 -12.55
C PHE A 149 -12.88 -25.45 -11.23
N ILE A 150 -12.65 -26.31 -10.24
CA ILE A 150 -12.14 -25.91 -8.92
C ILE A 150 -10.81 -25.13 -9.03
N ASN A 151 -9.97 -25.47 -10.01
CA ASN A 151 -8.70 -24.79 -10.24
C ASN A 151 -8.89 -23.35 -10.74
N ASP A 152 -9.95 -23.07 -11.47
CA ASP A 152 -10.23 -21.74 -12.01
C ASP A 152 -10.54 -20.74 -10.88
N LEU A 153 -11.14 -21.22 -9.78
CA LEU A 153 -11.36 -20.42 -8.57
C LEU A 153 -10.08 -19.96 -7.89
N SER A 154 -8.94 -20.59 -8.18
CA SER A 154 -7.63 -20.15 -7.69
C SER A 154 -6.88 -19.30 -8.72
N VAL A 155 -7.07 -19.58 -10.01
CA VAL A 155 -6.35 -18.90 -11.10
C VAL A 155 -6.97 -17.54 -11.41
N ILE A 156 -8.29 -17.46 -11.59
CA ILE A 156 -8.99 -16.24 -12.00
C ILE A 156 -8.77 -15.10 -10.99
N PRO A 157 -9.01 -15.28 -9.67
CA PRO A 157 -8.77 -14.21 -8.71
C PRO A 157 -7.31 -13.77 -8.67
N LYS A 158 -6.36 -14.70 -8.81
CA LYS A 158 -4.93 -14.40 -8.82
C LYS A 158 -4.54 -13.54 -10.02
N VAL A 159 -4.97 -13.91 -11.23
CA VAL A 159 -4.67 -13.16 -12.46
C VAL A 159 -5.33 -11.79 -12.40
N PHE A 160 -6.59 -11.73 -11.99
CA PHE A 160 -7.31 -10.47 -11.83
C PHE A 160 -6.61 -9.56 -10.82
N GLU A 161 -6.19 -10.08 -9.66
CA GLU A 161 -5.47 -9.31 -8.64
C GLU A 161 -4.14 -8.76 -9.18
N GLN A 162 -3.41 -9.54 -9.98
CA GLN A 162 -2.15 -9.09 -10.60
C GLN A 162 -2.38 -7.92 -11.57
N LEU A 163 -3.37 -8.05 -12.46
CA LEU A 163 -3.74 -6.99 -13.41
C LEU A 163 -4.24 -5.74 -12.67
N TYR A 164 -5.13 -5.92 -11.70
CA TYR A 164 -5.64 -4.83 -10.87
C TYR A 164 -4.50 -4.11 -10.15
N SER A 165 -3.56 -4.84 -9.55
CA SER A 165 -2.41 -4.26 -8.85
C SER A 165 -1.49 -3.47 -9.77
N PHE A 166 -1.31 -3.96 -11.01
CA PHE A 166 -0.54 -3.26 -12.04
C PHE A 166 -1.22 -1.94 -12.44
N HIS A 167 -2.51 -1.98 -12.77
CA HIS A 167 -3.27 -0.78 -13.10
C HIS A 167 -3.33 0.21 -11.92
N TYR A 168 -3.48 -0.28 -10.69
CA TYR A 168 -3.43 0.53 -9.48
C TYR A 168 -2.09 1.26 -9.36
N GLY A 169 -0.97 0.54 -9.50
CA GLY A 169 0.37 1.12 -9.44
C GLY A 169 0.59 2.22 -10.47
N LEU A 170 0.11 2.02 -11.71
CA LEU A 170 0.20 3.01 -12.78
C LEU A 170 -0.68 4.24 -12.55
N ALA A 171 -1.96 4.04 -12.19
CA ALA A 171 -2.91 5.12 -12.00
C ALA A 171 -2.52 6.07 -10.86
N HIS A 172 -1.77 5.57 -9.87
CA HIS A 172 -1.39 6.33 -8.68
C HIS A 172 0.12 6.64 -8.60
N LEU A 173 0.84 6.68 -9.74
CA LEU A 173 2.26 7.05 -9.79
C LEU A 173 2.56 8.46 -9.25
N GLY A 174 1.55 9.33 -9.18
CA GLY A 174 1.66 10.64 -8.53
C GLY A 174 1.98 10.55 -7.03
N ARG A 175 1.49 9.50 -6.35
CA ARG A 175 1.70 9.30 -4.91
C ARG A 175 3.12 8.85 -4.63
N LEU A 176 3.79 9.54 -3.71
CA LEU A 176 5.21 9.30 -3.40
C LEU A 176 5.49 7.86 -2.93
N SER A 177 4.63 7.31 -2.06
CA SER A 177 4.79 5.95 -1.53
C SER A 177 4.72 4.87 -2.62
N ILE A 178 3.84 5.09 -3.60
CA ILE A 178 3.64 4.19 -4.74
C ILE A 178 4.78 4.35 -5.72
N ARG A 179 5.13 5.59 -6.09
CA ARG A 179 6.27 5.89 -6.97
C ARG A 179 7.57 5.29 -6.45
N ASN A 180 7.89 5.49 -5.18
CA ASN A 180 9.11 4.96 -4.57
C ASN A 180 9.13 3.42 -4.57
N THR A 181 7.97 2.80 -4.36
CA THR A 181 7.85 1.34 -4.43
C THR A 181 8.01 0.86 -5.88
N MET A 182 7.38 1.52 -6.84
CA MET A 182 7.52 1.23 -8.28
C MET A 182 8.98 1.34 -8.73
N LEU A 183 9.65 2.44 -8.41
CA LEU A 183 11.07 2.64 -8.75
C LEU A 183 11.95 1.56 -8.15
N ARG A 184 11.71 1.16 -6.88
CA ARG A 184 12.45 0.07 -6.23
C ARG A 184 12.19 -1.28 -6.91
N LEU A 185 10.94 -1.59 -7.26
CA LEU A 185 10.58 -2.85 -7.92
C LEU A 185 11.15 -2.93 -9.34
N MET A 186 11.09 -1.83 -10.10
CA MET A 186 11.61 -1.75 -11.47
C MET A 186 13.14 -1.69 -11.50
N GLY A 187 13.77 -1.00 -10.55
CA GLY A 187 15.23 -0.93 -10.44
C GLY A 187 15.88 -2.26 -10.06
N ASN A 188 15.13 -3.15 -9.37
CA ASN A 188 15.56 -4.50 -9.03
C ASN A 188 15.06 -5.56 -10.02
N TRP A 189 14.44 -5.14 -11.14
CA TRP A 189 14.03 -6.07 -12.18
C TRP A 189 15.31 -6.61 -12.85
N THR A 190 15.51 -7.93 -12.81
CA THR A 190 16.59 -8.64 -13.53
C THR A 190 16.10 -9.66 -14.57
N GLY A 191 14.78 -9.87 -14.68
CA GLY A 191 14.13 -10.82 -15.59
C GLY A 191 13.47 -11.98 -14.83
N GLY A 192 12.70 -12.83 -15.52
CA GLY A 192 12.18 -14.12 -15.01
C GLY A 192 11.59 -14.11 -13.60
N ILE A 193 12.40 -14.54 -12.60
CA ILE A 193 12.09 -14.61 -11.16
C ILE A 193 11.60 -13.25 -10.60
N SER A 194 12.04 -12.14 -11.21
CA SER A 194 11.63 -10.77 -10.86
C SER A 194 10.12 -10.51 -11.03
N ALA A 195 9.43 -11.22 -11.93
CA ALA A 195 8.02 -10.97 -12.22
C ALA A 195 7.12 -11.25 -11.00
N VAL A 196 7.35 -12.35 -10.27
CA VAL A 196 6.57 -12.68 -9.07
C VAL A 196 6.78 -11.65 -7.96
N ASN A 197 8.03 -11.20 -7.78
CA ASN A 197 8.38 -10.17 -6.81
C ASN A 197 7.76 -8.81 -7.16
N ILE A 198 7.69 -8.48 -8.46
CA ILE A 198 7.02 -7.27 -8.95
C ILE A 198 5.55 -7.31 -8.59
N PHE A 199 4.81 -8.36 -8.96
CA PHE A 199 3.37 -8.41 -8.65
C PHE A 199 3.09 -8.48 -7.14
N SER A 200 3.92 -9.18 -6.37
CA SER A 200 3.80 -9.19 -4.91
C SER A 200 4.05 -7.79 -4.32
N GLY A 201 5.04 -7.07 -4.84
CA GLY A 201 5.32 -5.69 -4.48
C GLY A 201 4.22 -4.72 -4.91
N LEU A 202 3.65 -4.89 -6.10
CA LEU A 202 2.52 -4.10 -6.60
C LEU A 202 1.28 -4.29 -5.74
N LYS A 203 0.96 -5.53 -5.36
CA LYS A 203 -0.12 -5.82 -4.43
C LYS A 203 0.08 -5.09 -3.09
N SER A 204 1.32 -5.04 -2.60
CA SER A 204 1.65 -4.35 -1.34
C SER A 204 1.40 -2.84 -1.40
N VAL A 205 1.29 -2.23 -2.60
CA VAL A 205 1.08 -0.79 -2.70
C VAL A 205 -0.37 -0.34 -2.49
N ILE A 206 -1.32 -1.27 -2.54
CA ILE A 206 -2.74 -0.96 -2.47
C ILE A 206 -3.16 -0.85 -0.99
N PRO A 207 -3.73 0.28 -0.55
CA PRO A 207 -4.30 0.39 0.79
C PRO A 207 -5.51 -0.53 0.92
N VAL A 208 -5.81 -0.97 2.15
CA VAL A 208 -6.91 -1.91 2.43
C VAL A 208 -8.25 -1.41 1.88
N LEU A 209 -8.44 -0.08 1.82
CA LEU A 209 -9.63 0.56 1.27
C LEU A 209 -9.88 0.22 -0.21
N HIS A 210 -8.81 0.04 -0.99
CA HIS A 210 -8.88 -0.16 -2.45
C HIS A 210 -8.53 -1.59 -2.88
N ARG A 211 -8.20 -2.47 -1.94
CA ARG A 211 -7.90 -3.87 -2.27
C ARG A 211 -9.18 -4.57 -2.75
N PRO A 212 -9.11 -5.38 -3.81
CA PRO A 212 -10.23 -6.22 -4.21
C PRO A 212 -10.66 -7.13 -3.07
N GLU A 213 -11.95 -7.07 -2.73
CA GLU A 213 -12.57 -7.93 -1.72
C GLU A 213 -13.73 -8.67 -2.35
N ILE A 214 -13.84 -9.98 -2.09
CA ILE A 214 -14.95 -10.78 -2.60
C ILE A 214 -16.17 -10.50 -1.73
N SER A 215 -17.21 -9.92 -2.33
CA SER A 215 -18.50 -9.69 -1.69
C SER A 215 -19.37 -10.94 -1.74
N SER A 216 -19.40 -11.62 -2.89
CA SER A 216 -20.18 -12.83 -3.10
C SER A 216 -19.60 -13.69 -4.23
N LEU A 217 -19.95 -14.99 -4.23
CA LEU A 217 -19.55 -15.95 -5.25
C LEU A 217 -20.77 -16.75 -5.69
N GLN A 218 -21.11 -16.70 -6.98
CA GLN A 218 -22.17 -17.52 -7.57
C GLN A 218 -21.58 -18.46 -8.62
N TYR A 219 -21.83 -19.76 -8.44
CA TYR A 219 -21.33 -20.81 -9.33
C TYR A 219 -22.32 -21.21 -10.44
N ASN A 220 -23.62 -21.02 -10.21
CA ASN A 220 -24.64 -21.43 -11.18
C ASN A 220 -24.56 -20.56 -12.43
N SER A 221 -24.37 -21.19 -13.59
CA SER A 221 -24.24 -20.50 -14.89
C SER A 221 -25.47 -19.61 -15.19
N PRO A 222 -25.27 -18.32 -15.54
CA PRO A 222 -23.99 -17.61 -15.60
C PRO A 222 -23.46 -17.32 -14.18
N GLY A 223 -22.25 -17.82 -13.89
CA GLY A 223 -21.59 -17.62 -12.60
C GLY A 223 -20.92 -16.25 -12.54
N HIS A 224 -20.62 -15.76 -11.34
CA HIS A 224 -19.89 -14.52 -11.15
C HIS A 224 -19.14 -14.49 -9.82
N ILE A 225 -18.08 -13.68 -9.79
CA ILE A 225 -17.44 -13.22 -8.55
C ILE A 225 -17.81 -11.75 -8.40
N GLU A 226 -18.56 -11.42 -7.35
CA GLU A 226 -18.82 -10.03 -7.00
C GLU A 226 -17.64 -9.50 -6.18
N LEU A 227 -17.03 -8.42 -6.67
CA LEU A 227 -15.86 -7.80 -6.06
C LEU A 227 -16.17 -6.37 -5.62
N ASN A 228 -15.68 -5.95 -4.45
CA ASN A 228 -15.70 -4.55 -4.03
C ASN A 228 -14.32 -3.91 -4.20
N LEU A 229 -14.19 -3.01 -5.20
CA LEU A 229 -12.92 -2.43 -5.64
C LEU A 229 -13.15 -1.11 -6.38
N LEU A 230 -12.07 -0.46 -6.85
CA LEU A 230 -12.17 0.77 -7.66
C LEU A 230 -12.71 0.43 -9.07
N PRO A 231 -13.88 0.97 -9.46
CA PRO A 231 -14.54 0.59 -10.71
C PRO A 231 -13.72 0.95 -11.95
N ASP A 232 -13.07 2.12 -11.96
CA ASP A 232 -12.26 2.57 -13.10
C ASP A 232 -11.07 1.63 -13.37
N LEU A 233 -10.50 1.05 -12.31
CA LEU A 233 -9.42 0.07 -12.43
C LEU A 233 -9.95 -1.28 -12.90
N ALA A 234 -11.12 -1.70 -12.41
CA ALA A 234 -11.81 -2.89 -12.91
C ALA A 234 -12.07 -2.77 -14.43
N GLN A 235 -12.57 -1.62 -14.87
CA GLN A 235 -12.80 -1.32 -16.27
C GLN A 235 -11.49 -1.31 -17.07
N SER A 236 -10.41 -0.75 -16.52
CA SER A 236 -9.09 -0.79 -17.15
C SER A 236 -8.58 -2.21 -17.37
N VAL A 237 -8.80 -3.10 -16.40
CA VAL A 237 -8.48 -4.54 -16.52
C VAL A 237 -9.34 -5.17 -17.61
N GLN A 238 -10.66 -4.94 -17.60
CA GLN A 238 -11.58 -5.46 -18.60
C GLN A 238 -11.19 -5.02 -20.02
N ASP A 239 -10.91 -3.73 -20.20
CA ASP A 239 -10.50 -3.16 -21.49
C ASP A 239 -9.19 -3.77 -21.99
N ALA A 240 -8.23 -4.01 -21.08
CA ALA A 240 -6.98 -4.69 -21.41
C ALA A 240 -7.23 -6.14 -21.84
N SER A 241 -8.09 -6.87 -21.12
CA SER A 241 -8.48 -8.25 -21.44
C SER A 241 -9.17 -8.36 -22.80
N VAL A 242 -10.16 -7.51 -23.09
CA VAL A 242 -10.88 -7.53 -24.38
C VAL A 242 -9.94 -7.22 -25.55
N ARG A 243 -8.96 -6.32 -25.36
CA ARG A 243 -7.99 -5.98 -26.42
C ARG A 243 -7.12 -7.17 -26.82
N VAL A 244 -6.77 -8.05 -25.89
CA VAL A 244 -5.91 -9.21 -26.17
C VAL A 244 -6.66 -10.40 -26.76
N GLU A 245 -8.00 -10.42 -26.71
CA GLU A 245 -8.82 -11.44 -27.39
C GLU A 245 -8.74 -11.33 -28.92
N ASN A 246 -8.45 -10.14 -29.45
CA ASN A 246 -8.27 -9.95 -30.88
C ASN A 246 -6.90 -10.46 -31.32
N GLU A 247 -6.87 -11.55 -32.10
CA GLU A 247 -5.63 -12.19 -32.57
C GLU A 247 -4.64 -11.22 -33.24
N LEU A 248 -5.14 -10.29 -34.07
CA LEU A 248 -4.27 -9.32 -34.74
C LEU A 248 -3.61 -8.35 -33.75
N ILE A 249 -4.34 -7.93 -32.71
CA ILE A 249 -3.81 -7.07 -31.66
C ILE A 249 -2.83 -7.85 -30.80
N TYR A 250 -3.18 -9.08 -30.43
CA TYR A 250 -2.32 -9.98 -29.66
C TYR A 250 -0.97 -10.16 -30.35
N ASP A 251 -0.95 -10.55 -31.62
CA ASP A 251 0.27 -10.76 -32.40
C ASP A 251 1.14 -9.49 -32.47
N ARG A 252 0.51 -8.32 -32.60
CA ARG A 252 1.21 -7.03 -32.60
C ARG A 252 1.84 -6.73 -31.24
N LEU A 253 1.11 -6.94 -30.15
CA LEU A 253 1.60 -6.74 -28.79
C LEU A 253 2.74 -7.72 -28.47
N GLU A 254 2.60 -8.99 -28.86
CA GLU A 254 3.62 -10.02 -28.66
C GLU A 254 4.89 -9.67 -29.45
N LYS A 255 4.75 -9.23 -30.71
CA LYS A 255 5.86 -8.76 -31.53
C LYS A 255 6.52 -7.53 -30.92
N MET A 256 5.75 -6.57 -30.44
CA MET A 256 6.28 -5.37 -29.77
C MET A 256 7.07 -5.76 -28.53
N TYR A 257 6.51 -6.62 -27.66
CA TYR A 257 7.20 -7.13 -26.47
C TYR A 257 8.52 -7.83 -26.83
N LYS A 258 8.51 -8.77 -27.79
CA LYS A 258 9.71 -9.48 -28.26
C LYS A 258 10.76 -8.51 -28.82
N ASN A 259 10.34 -7.52 -29.59
CA ASN A 259 11.24 -6.52 -30.17
C ASN A 259 11.86 -5.62 -29.09
N THR A 260 11.06 -5.13 -28.14
CA THR A 260 11.55 -4.30 -27.02
C THR A 260 12.50 -5.09 -26.14
N TYR A 261 12.17 -6.34 -25.81
CA TYR A 261 13.05 -7.23 -25.07
C TYR A 261 14.38 -7.46 -25.80
N THR A 262 14.31 -7.78 -27.10
CA THR A 262 15.51 -7.98 -27.95
C THR A 262 16.36 -6.71 -27.99
N TYR A 263 15.74 -5.54 -28.13
CA TYR A 263 16.43 -4.25 -28.14
C TYR A 263 17.19 -4.00 -26.82
N PHE A 264 16.54 -4.18 -25.67
CA PHE A 264 17.19 -3.98 -24.37
C PHE A 264 18.37 -4.92 -24.15
N ARG A 265 18.21 -6.19 -24.54
CA ARG A 265 19.28 -7.18 -24.48
C ARG A 265 20.47 -6.81 -25.37
N GLU A 266 20.22 -6.44 -26.63
CA GLU A 266 21.28 -6.12 -27.60
C GLU A 266 22.07 -4.85 -27.23
N HIS A 267 21.44 -3.89 -26.54
CA HIS A 267 22.06 -2.62 -26.17
C HIS A 267 22.67 -2.63 -24.76
N GLY A 268 22.69 -3.77 -24.08
CA GLY A 268 23.22 -3.85 -22.72
C GLY A 268 22.50 -2.91 -21.74
N LEU A 269 21.24 -2.55 -22.04
CA LEU A 269 20.38 -1.76 -21.15
C LEU A 269 19.79 -2.67 -20.06
N SER A 270 20.63 -3.58 -19.55
CA SER A 270 20.22 -4.82 -18.91
C SER A 270 19.69 -4.64 -17.49
N GLY A 271 18.52 -5.26 -17.31
CA GLY A 271 17.81 -5.63 -16.08
C GLY A 271 16.85 -6.77 -16.40
N PHE A 272 17.16 -7.57 -17.43
CA PHE A 272 16.23 -8.57 -17.99
C PHE A 272 16.88 -9.93 -18.29
N ASP A 273 18.22 -10.06 -18.18
CA ASP A 273 18.95 -11.26 -18.63
C ASP A 273 19.91 -11.88 -17.59
N GLU A 274 20.05 -11.34 -16.37
CA GLU A 274 21.07 -11.83 -15.43
C GLU A 274 20.49 -12.24 -14.06
N ASP A 275 20.65 -13.52 -13.71
CA ASP A 275 20.61 -14.03 -12.32
C ASP A 275 21.77 -13.48 -11.45
N GLY A 276 22.57 -12.54 -11.97
CA GLY A 276 23.59 -11.80 -11.26
C GLY A 276 23.01 -10.51 -10.69
N GLY A 277 22.97 -10.41 -9.36
CA GLY A 277 22.57 -9.17 -8.69
C GLY A 277 23.39 -7.97 -9.18
N ILE A 278 22.72 -6.82 -9.23
CA ILE A 278 23.38 -5.53 -9.45
C ILE A 278 24.49 -5.39 -8.40
N GLU A 279 25.76 -5.38 -8.84
CA GLU A 279 26.84 -4.89 -7.99
C GLU A 279 26.54 -3.42 -7.70
N ILE A 280 26.05 -3.17 -6.49
CA ILE A 280 26.03 -1.82 -5.92
C ILE A 280 27.50 -1.43 -5.75
N ARG A 281 28.07 -0.75 -6.74
CA ARG A 281 29.32 -0.02 -6.53
C ARG A 281 29.01 1.10 -5.56
N ASN A 282 29.55 0.98 -4.34
CA ASN A 282 29.57 2.08 -3.39
C ASN A 282 30.26 3.27 -4.04
N ILE A 283 29.72 4.47 -3.83
CA ILE A 283 30.33 5.73 -4.29
C ILE A 283 31.72 5.85 -3.67
N ASP A 284 32.75 5.71 -4.49
CA ASP A 284 34.13 6.01 -4.15
C ASP A 284 34.31 7.53 -3.97
N ASN A 285 35.28 7.93 -3.14
CA ASN A 285 35.58 9.33 -2.77
C ASN A 285 35.86 10.28 -3.95
N ASP A 286 36.04 9.77 -5.18
CA ASP A 286 36.35 10.55 -6.38
C ASP A 286 35.12 11.19 -7.07
N THR A 287 33.91 11.00 -6.55
CA THR A 287 32.69 11.67 -7.07
C THR A 287 32.23 12.86 -6.23
N THR A 288 33.02 13.27 -5.23
CA THR A 288 32.63 14.26 -4.21
C THR A 288 33.01 15.72 -4.54
N GLU A 289 33.59 16.01 -5.71
CA GLU A 289 34.02 17.39 -6.04
C GLU A 289 33.06 18.19 -6.94
N ILE A 290 31.89 17.66 -7.34
CA ILE A 290 30.99 18.37 -8.29
C ILE A 290 29.68 18.87 -7.67
N CYS A 291 29.44 18.69 -6.36
CA CYS A 291 28.21 19.17 -5.71
C CYS A 291 28.44 20.05 -4.46
N VAL A 292 29.48 20.89 -4.48
CA VAL A 292 29.65 22.01 -3.55
C VAL A 292 29.83 23.30 -4.36
N SER A 293 28.76 23.76 -5.00
CA SER A 293 28.58 25.15 -5.44
C SER A 293 27.25 25.30 -6.20
N VAL A 294 26.14 25.49 -5.48
CA VAL A 294 25.15 26.59 -5.57
C VAL A 294 24.30 26.54 -4.31
#